data_AF-A0A7V5N351-F1
#
_entry.id   AF-A0A7V5N351-F1
#
_cell.length_a   1.000
_cell.length_b   1.000
_cell.length_c   1.000
_cell.angle_alpha   90.00
_cell.angle_beta   90.00
_cell.angle_gamma   90.00
#
_symmetry.space_group_name_H-M   'P 1'
#
loop_
_entity.id
_entity.type
_entity.pdbx_description
1 polymer ?
#
loop_
_entity_poly.entity_id
_entity_poly.type
_entity_poly.pdbx_seq_one_letter_code
_entity_poly.pdbx_strand_id
1 'polypeptide(L)' 'MPSRADVVIVGGGIIGVSVAYYLALKGVPEVLLLERGMMGQGSTGKCAGGIRS' A
#
# COMPACT_ATOMS: atom_id res chain seq x y z
N MET A 1 2.52 0.05 -17.81
CA MET A 1 1.46 0.27 -16.80
C MET A 1 0.18 -0.33 -17.34
N PRO A 2 -0.65 -1.01 -16.54
CA PRO A 2 -1.94 -1.50 -17.02
C PRO A 2 -2.81 -0.32 -17.48
N SER A 3 -3.67 -0.54 -18.48
CA SER A 3 -4.55 0.48 -19.04
C SER A 3 -5.76 0.78 -18.14
N ARG A 4 -6.02 -0.07 -17.14
CA ARG A 4 -7.11 0.02 -16.18
C ARG A 4 -6.66 -0.56 -14.83
N ALA A 5 -7.31 -0.12 -13.76
CA ALA A 5 -7.32 -0.77 -12.45
C ALA A 5 -8.71 -0.53 -11.82
N ASP A 6 -9.17 -1.44 -10.95
CA ASP A 6 -10.39 -1.24 -10.17
C ASP A 6 -10.15 -0.29 -9.00
N VAL A 7 -8.96 -0.38 -8.39
CA VAL A 7 -8.52 0.51 -7.31
C VAL A 7 -7.07 0.91 -7.53
N VAL A 8 -6.80 2.22 -7.42
CA VAL A 8 -5.44 2.77 -7.41
C VAL A 8 -5.12 3.30 -6.02
N ILE A 9 -4.02 2.82 -5.43
CA ILE A 9 -3.51 3.25 -4.14
C ILE A 9 -2.21 4.02 -4.38
N VAL A 10 -2.14 5.26 -3.88
CA VAL A 10 -0.95 6.11 -4.00
C VAL A 10 -0.29 6.23 -2.63
N GLY A 11 0.95 5.71 -2.54
CA GLY A 11 1.76 5.67 -1.33
C GLY A 11 2.01 4.23 -0.86
N GLY A 12 3.26 3.79 -0.96
CA GLY A 12 3.74 2.46 -0.57
C GLY A 12 4.18 2.36 0.89
N GLY A 13 3.61 3.17 1.78
CA GLY A 13 3.79 3.04 3.24
C GLY A 13 2.93 1.91 3.82
N ILE A 14 3.05 1.65 5.13
CA ILE A 14 2.33 0.55 5.80
C ILE A 14 0.83 0.60 5.55
N ILE A 15 0.22 1.79 5.61
CA ILE A 15 -1.21 1.97 5.39
C ILE A 15 -1.61 1.58 3.97
N GLY A 16 -0.89 2.06 2.95
CA GLY A 16 -1.20 1.75 1.55
C GLY A 16 -1.06 0.27 1.24
N VAL A 17 0.01 -0.36 1.73
CA VAL A 17 0.22 -1.81 1.59
C VAL A 17 -0.84 -2.61 2.34
N SER A 18 -1.22 -2.21 3.55
CA SER A 18 -2.31 -2.86 4.29
C SER A 18 -3.63 -2.79 3.55
N VAL A 19 -3.99 -1.62 2.99
CA VAL A 19 -5.21 -1.48 2.19
C VAL A 19 -5.15 -2.39 0.96
N ALA A 20 -4.04 -2.38 0.22
CA ALA A 20 -3.87 -3.24 -0.95
C ALA A 20 -4.04 -4.73 -0.60
N TYR A 21 -3.40 -5.16 0.49
CA TYR A 21 -3.48 -6.52 1.00
C TYR A 21 -4.92 -6.94 1.34
N TYR A 22 -5.64 -6.12 2.11
CA TYR A 22 -7.02 -6.46 2.49
C TYR A 22 -8.02 -6.35 1.34
N LEU A 23 -7.77 -5.50 0.32
CA LEU A 23 -8.57 -5.50 -0.90
C LEU A 23 -8.34 -6.76 -1.73
N ALA A 24 -7.08 -7.18 -1.89
CA ALA A 24 -6.76 -8.42 -2.57
C ALA A 24 -7.37 -9.65 -1.84
N LEU A 25 -7.28 -9.70 -0.50
CA LEU A 25 -7.94 -10.74 0.30
C LEU A 25 -9.46 -10.78 0.14
N LYS A 26 -10.10 -9.63 -0.10
CA LYS A 26 -11.54 -9.53 -0.35
C LYS A 26 -11.92 -9.84 -1.81
N GLY A 27 -10.96 -10.23 -2.64
CA GLY A 27 -11.20 -10.61 -4.03
C GLY A 27 -11.33 -9.43 -5.01
N VAL A 28 -10.82 -8.24 -4.65
CA VAL A 28 -10.74 -7.14 -5.62
C VAL A 28 -9.73 -7.51 -6.71
N PRO A 29 -10.13 -7.55 -8.00
CA PRO A 29 -9.32 -8.19 -9.03
C PRO A 29 -8.10 -7.36 -9.47
N GLU A 30 -8.26 -6.05 -9.72
CA GLU A 30 -7.14 -5.20 -10.16
C GLU A 30 -6.84 -4.06 -9.18
N VAL A 31 -5.96 -4.33 -8.22
CA VAL A 31 -5.43 -3.33 -7.28
C VAL A 31 -4.05 -2.87 -7.73
N LEU A 32 -3.92 -1.61 -8.13
CA LEU A 32 -2.65 -0.99 -8.50
C LEU A 32 -2.13 -0.13 -7.34
N LEU A 33 -0.97 -0.48 -6.78
CA LEU A 33 -0.29 0.32 -5.77
C LEU A 33 0.94 1.01 -6.37
N LEU A 34 1.02 2.34 -6.20
CA LEU A 34 2.09 3.17 -6.73
C LEU A 34 2.85 3.85 -5.60
N GLU A 35 4.17 3.82 -5.68
CA GLU A 35 5.11 4.51 -4.78
C GLU A 35 6.14 5.26 -5.61
N ARG A 36 6.53 6.46 -5.15
CA ARG A 36 7.50 7.31 -5.85
C ARG A 36 8.92 6.76 -5.76
N GLY A 37 9.28 6.04 -4.70
CA GLY A 37 10.58 5.37 -4.57
C GLY A 37 10.47 3.96 -4.00
N MET A 38 11.25 3.66 -2.96
CA MET A 38 11.23 2.34 -2.33
C MET A 38 10.01 2.19 -1.42
N MET A 39 9.43 1.00 -1.42
CA MET A 39 8.34 0.63 -0.51
C MET A 39 8.74 0.90 0.94
N GLY A 40 7.86 1.55 1.70
CA GLY A 40 8.11 1.88 3.11
C GLY A 40 9.14 2.99 3.37
N GLN A 41 9.80 3.58 2.36
CA GLN A 41 10.89 4.56 2.59
C GLN A 41 10.48 5.87 3.30
N GLY A 42 9.17 6.13 3.39
CA GLY A 42 8.59 7.29 4.05
C GLY A 42 8.59 7.17 5.58
N SER A 43 7.51 7.62 6.22
CA SER A 43 7.39 7.58 7.68
C SER A 43 7.43 6.16 8.26
N THR A 44 7.00 5.15 7.49
CA THR A 44 6.98 3.75 7.92
C THR A 44 8.38 3.22 8.20
N GLY A 45 9.32 3.34 7.25
CA GLY A 45 10.67 2.82 7.40
C GLY A 45 11.53 3.63 8.38
N LYS A 46 11.08 4.83 8.77
CA LYS A 46 11.75 5.70 9.74
C LYS A 46 11.19 5.56 11.16
N CYS A 47 10.09 4.84 11.36
CA CYS A 47 9.48 4.72 12.69
C CYS A 47 10.18 3.64 13.53
N ALA A 48 10.10 3.76 14.86
CA ALA A 48 10.63 2.76 15.78
C ALA A 48 9.77 1.48 15.88
N GLY A 49 8.64 1.41 15.16
CA GLY A 49 7.74 0.25 15.18
C GLY A 49 6.90 0.10 16.47
N GLY A 50 6.80 1.14 17.30
CA GLY A 50 6.03 1.08 18.55
C GLY A 50 4.53 0.90 18.32
N ILE A 51 3.92 -0.06 19.03
CA ILE A 51 2.48 -0.33 19.05
C ILE A 51 1.99 -0.17 20.49
N ARG A 52 0.91 0.59 20.68
CA ARG A 52 0.24 0.76 21.99
C ARG A 52 -1.28 0.78 21.79
N SER A 53 -2.02 0.18 22.73
CA SER A 53 -3.48 0.16 22.79
C SER A 53 -4.04 1.34 23.57
#